data_AF-A0A098Y1S8-F1
#
_entry.id   AF-A0A098Y1S8-F1
#
_cell.length_a   1.000
_cell.length_b   1.000
_cell.length_c   1.000
_cell.angle_alpha   90.00
_cell.angle_beta   90.00
_cell.angle_gamma   90.00
#
_symmetry.space_group_name_H-M   'P 1'
#
loop_
_entity.id
_entity.type
_entity.pdbx_description
1 polymer ?
#
loop_
_entity_poly.entity_id
_entity_poly.type
_entity_poly.pdbx_seq_one_letter_code
_entity_poly.pdbx_strand_id
1 'polypeptide(L)'
;LGREPTPEELAKEMDITPEKVLEIQQYAREPISLDQTIGDEGDSQLGDFIEDSEAVVAVDAVSFTLMQDQLTSVLQTLSEREAGVVRLRFGLTDGQPRTLDEIG
;
A
#
# COMPACT_ATOMS: atom_id res chain seq x y z
N LEU A 1 4.06 -41.08 -15.98
CA LEU A 1 3.08 -40.60 -14.99
C LEU A 1 1.87 -39.90 -15.62
N GLY A 2 1.85 -39.57 -16.92
CA GLY A 2 0.64 -39.11 -17.63
C GLY A 2 0.00 -37.81 -17.13
N ARG A 3 0.64 -37.15 -16.16
CA ARG A 3 0.26 -35.89 -15.53
C ARG A 3 1.36 -34.86 -15.76
N GLU A 4 1.02 -33.59 -15.63
CA GLU A 4 2.02 -32.53 -15.57
C GLU A 4 2.92 -32.73 -14.33
N PRO A 5 4.24 -32.50 -14.47
CA PRO A 5 5.18 -32.64 -13.37
C PRO A 5 4.95 -31.55 -12.31
N THR A 6 5.15 -31.90 -11.03
CA THR A 6 5.01 -30.91 -9.95
C THR A 6 6.22 -29.96 -9.91
N PRO A 7 6.09 -28.77 -9.29
CA PRO A 7 7.22 -27.85 -9.12
C PRO A 7 8.43 -28.50 -8.43
N GLU A 8 8.23 -29.45 -7.52
CA GLU A 8 9.29 -30.19 -6.82
C GLU A 8 10.00 -31.20 -7.74
N GLU A 9 9.25 -31.87 -8.61
CA GLU A 9 9.80 -32.79 -9.62
C GLU A 9 10.64 -32.01 -10.65
N LEU A 10 10.15 -30.85 -11.09
CA LEU A 10 10.87 -29.94 -12.00
C LEU A 10 12.14 -29.36 -11.35
N ALA A 11 12.03 -28.90 -10.11
CA ALA A 11 13.16 -28.34 -9.35
C ALA A 11 14.32 -29.34 -9.25
N LYS A 12 14.00 -30.60 -8.94
CA LYS A 12 14.98 -31.68 -8.81
C LYS A 12 15.67 -32.02 -10.13
N GLU A 13 14.93 -32.06 -11.24
CA GLU A 13 15.50 -32.36 -12.56
C GLU A 13 16.32 -31.20 -13.12
N MET A 14 15.92 -29.96 -12.80
CA MET A 14 16.56 -28.74 -13.27
C MET A 14 17.68 -28.22 -12.35
N ASP A 15 17.95 -28.90 -11.23
CA ASP A 15 18.92 -28.51 -10.19
C ASP A 15 18.73 -27.06 -9.69
N ILE A 16 17.47 -26.68 -9.50
CA ILE A 16 17.06 -25.37 -8.94
C ILE A 16 16.10 -25.57 -7.78
N THR A 17 15.79 -24.51 -7.03
CA THR A 17 14.83 -24.62 -5.92
C THR A 17 13.38 -24.59 -6.42
N PRO A 18 12.43 -25.23 -5.71
CA PRO A 18 11.00 -25.16 -6.04
C PRO A 18 10.46 -23.72 -6.12
N GLU A 19 10.96 -22.83 -5.27
CA GLU A 19 10.61 -21.40 -5.31
C GLU A 19 11.03 -20.77 -6.64
N LYS A 20 12.21 -21.15 -7.16
CA LYS A 20 12.69 -20.64 -8.45
C LYS A 20 11.86 -21.15 -9.62
N VAL A 21 11.38 -22.40 -9.55
CA VAL A 21 10.44 -22.94 -10.55
C VAL A 21 9.13 -22.15 -10.56
N LEU A 22 8.56 -21.87 -9.37
CA LEU A 22 7.33 -21.09 -9.25
C LEU A 22 7.50 -19.65 -9.74
N GLU A 23 8.64 -19.04 -9.47
CA GLU A 23 8.98 -17.69 -9.94
C GLU A 23 9.07 -17.65 -11.48
N ILE A 24 9.77 -18.60 -12.10
CA ILE A 24 9.88 -18.70 -13.57
C ILE A 24 8.51 -18.95 -14.20
N GLN A 25 7.70 -19.85 -13.63
CA GLN A 25 6.34 -20.11 -14.12
C GLN A 25 5.43 -18.88 -14.03
N GLN A 26 5.62 -18.00 -13.05
CA GLN A 26 4.90 -16.73 -12.96
C GLN A 26 5.33 -15.76 -14.07
N TYR A 27 6.64 -15.64 -14.33
CA TYR A 27 7.15 -14.77 -15.42
C TYR A 27 6.77 -15.24 -16.82
N ALA A 28 6.58 -16.55 -17.00
CA ALA A 28 6.17 -17.12 -18.27
C ALA A 28 4.70 -16.82 -18.64
N ARG A 29 3.90 -16.25 -17.73
CA ARG A 29 2.50 -15.89 -17.99
C ARG A 29 2.43 -14.61 -18.80
N GLU A 30 1.70 -14.64 -19.91
CA GLU A 30 1.38 -13.45 -20.69
C GLU A 30 0.37 -12.57 -19.92
N PRO A 31 0.54 -11.23 -19.95
CA PRO A 31 -0.43 -10.32 -19.33
C PRO A 31 -1.78 -10.43 -20.04
N ILE A 32 -2.85 -10.40 -19.24
CA ILE A 32 -4.22 -10.45 -19.73
C ILE A 32 -4.70 -9.01 -20.00
N SER A 33 -5.44 -8.81 -21.09
CA SER A 33 -6.01 -7.50 -21.43
C SER A 33 -7.10 -7.10 -20.44
N LEU A 34 -7.06 -5.85 -19.98
CA LEU A 34 -8.13 -5.26 -19.17
C LEU A 34 -9.43 -5.09 -19.96
N ASP A 35 -9.35 -4.96 -21.29
CA ASP A 35 -10.51 -4.84 -22.17
C ASP A 35 -11.21 -6.19 -22.42
N GLN A 36 -10.69 -7.30 -21.88
CA GLN A 36 -11.30 -8.60 -22.05
C GLN A 36 -12.67 -8.63 -21.37
N THR A 37 -13.72 -8.97 -22.10
CA THR A 37 -15.08 -9.09 -21.57
C THR A 37 -15.20 -10.28 -20.63
N ILE A 38 -15.86 -10.08 -19.48
CA ILE A 38 -16.09 -11.07 -18.44
C ILE A 38 -17.60 -11.28 -18.27
N GLY A 39 -18.02 -12.54 -18.17
CA GLY A 39 -19.42 -12.93 -18.00
C GLY A 39 -20.16 -13.19 -19.31
N ASP A 40 -21.27 -13.94 -19.23
CA ASP A 40 -22.03 -14.40 -20.40
C ASP A 40 -22.83 -13.29 -21.08
N GLU A 41 -23.13 -12.20 -20.37
CA GLU A 41 -23.90 -11.06 -20.86
C GLU A 41 -23.02 -10.03 -21.61
N GLY A 42 -21.69 -10.14 -21.53
CA GLY A 42 -20.74 -9.34 -22.32
C GLY A 42 -20.63 -7.85 -21.98
N ASP A 43 -21.36 -7.39 -20.95
CA ASP A 43 -21.47 -5.98 -20.60
C ASP A 43 -20.34 -5.46 -19.68
N SER A 44 -19.45 -6.33 -19.17
CA SER A 44 -18.39 -5.95 -18.24
C SER A 44 -17.00 -6.34 -18.74
N GLN A 45 -16.03 -5.47 -18.54
CA GLN A 45 -14.62 -5.72 -18.86
C GLN A 45 -13.85 -6.14 -17.62
N LEU A 46 -12.74 -6.86 -17.78
CA LEU A 46 -11.88 -7.27 -16.67
C LEU A 46 -11.38 -6.06 -15.87
N GLY A 47 -11.10 -4.95 -16.55
CA GLY A 47 -10.68 -3.69 -15.94
C GLY A 47 -11.70 -3.12 -14.95
N ASP A 48 -13.00 -3.36 -15.17
CA ASP A 48 -14.07 -2.84 -14.29
C ASP A 48 -14.04 -3.46 -12.88
N PHE A 49 -13.35 -4.60 -12.70
CA PHE A 49 -13.24 -5.30 -11.43
C PHE A 49 -11.91 -5.06 -10.70
N ILE A 50 -10.99 -4.30 -11.29
CA ILE A 50 -9.69 -4.01 -10.68
C ILE A 50 -9.81 -2.67 -9.96
N GLU A 51 -9.86 -2.75 -8.63
CA GLU A 51 -9.86 -1.57 -7.76
C GLU A 51 -8.50 -0.85 -7.84
N ASP A 52 -8.55 0.48 -7.94
CA ASP A 52 -7.37 1.33 -7.78
C ASP A 52 -7.03 1.44 -6.29
N SER A 53 -6.03 0.68 -5.86
CA SER A 53 -5.56 0.67 -4.47
C SER A 53 -4.76 1.92 -4.08
N GLU A 54 -4.38 2.77 -5.03
CA GLU A 54 -3.68 4.04 -4.77
C GLU A 54 -4.65 5.24 -4.70
N ALA A 55 -5.93 5.03 -5.06
CA ALA A 55 -6.93 6.08 -5.04
C ALA A 55 -7.17 6.61 -3.61
N VAL A 56 -7.16 7.95 -3.46
CA VAL A 56 -7.48 8.58 -2.18
C VAL A 56 -8.97 8.44 -1.91
N VAL A 57 -9.31 7.70 -0.86
CA VAL A 57 -10.69 7.55 -0.38
C VAL A 57 -11.15 8.88 0.23
N ALA A 58 -12.22 9.46 -0.31
CA ALA A 58 -12.71 10.78 0.11
C ALA A 58 -13.00 10.86 1.61
N VAL A 59 -13.50 9.78 2.21
CA VAL A 59 -13.77 9.68 3.65
C VAL A 59 -12.48 9.83 4.47
N ASP A 60 -11.39 9.23 4.03
CA ASP A 60 -10.10 9.29 4.72
C ASP A 60 -9.50 10.68 4.64
N ALA A 61 -9.60 11.34 3.48
CA ALA A 61 -9.15 12.72 3.31
C ALA A 61 -9.89 13.71 4.24
N VAL A 62 -11.21 13.56 4.36
CA VAL A 62 -12.03 14.38 5.28
C VAL A 62 -11.67 14.07 6.73
N SER A 63 -11.53 12.80 7.08
CA SER A 63 -11.16 12.36 8.43
C SER A 63 -9.80 12.90 8.85
N PHE A 64 -8.82 12.90 7.94
CA PHE A 64 -7.50 13.46 8.18
C PHE A 64 -7.55 14.97 8.41
N THR A 65 -8.35 15.69 7.62
CA THR A 65 -8.55 17.15 7.81
C THR A 65 -9.17 17.44 9.17
N LEU A 66 -10.23 16.71 9.56
CA LEU A 66 -10.85 16.85 10.88
C LEU A 66 -9.88 16.57 12.03
N MET A 67 -9.01 15.57 11.87
CA MET A 67 -7.98 15.24 12.85
C MET A 67 -6.97 16.38 13.00
N GLN A 68 -6.56 17.04 11.91
CA GLN A 68 -5.66 18.20 11.96
C GLN A 68 -6.30 19.40 12.68
N ASP A 69 -7.58 19.66 12.42
CA ASP A 69 -8.32 20.73 13.10
C ASP A 69 -8.44 20.46 14.60
N GLN A 70 -8.78 19.22 14.98
CA GLN A 70 -8.87 18.82 16.38
C GLN A 70 -7.52 18.92 17.09
N LEU A 71 -6.43 18.48 16.44
CA LEU A 71 -5.08 18.62 16.97
C LEU A 71 -4.72 20.10 17.19
N THR A 72 -5.08 20.96 16.24
CA THR A 72 -4.86 22.40 16.36
C THR A 72 -5.63 23.00 17.53
N SER A 73 -6.89 22.61 17.71
CA SER A 73 -7.73 23.02 18.83
C SER A 73 -7.14 22.60 20.18
N VAL A 74 -6.64 21.37 20.29
CA VAL A 74 -5.96 20.88 21.51
C VAL A 74 -4.69 21.67 21.78
N LEU A 75 -3.85 21.94 20.76
CA LEU A 75 -2.63 22.72 20.92
C LEU A 75 -2.89 24.16 21.39
N GLN A 76 -4.04 24.75 21.02
CA GLN A 76 -4.45 26.07 21.48
C GLN A 76 -4.80 26.13 22.98
N THR A 77 -5.03 24.97 23.62
CA THR A 77 -5.25 24.91 25.08
C THR A 77 -3.96 24.96 25.90
N LEU A 78 -2.81 24.80 25.25
CA LEU A 78 -1.49 24.85 25.87
C LEU A 78 -0.93 26.27 25.85
N SER A 79 0.07 26.55 26.69
CA SER A 79 0.85 27.78 26.55
C SER A 79 1.62 27.80 25.24
N GLU A 80 1.98 28.98 24.73
CA GLU A 80 2.77 29.10 23.49
C GLU A 80 4.07 28.28 23.52
N ARG A 81 4.74 28.24 24.68
CA ARG A 81 5.97 27.47 24.86
C ARG A 81 5.70 25.97 24.75
N GLU A 82 4.68 25.45 25.43
CA GLU A 82 4.32 24.03 25.40
C GLU A 82 3.84 23.60 24.02
N ALA A 83 2.96 24.38 23.38
CA ALA A 83 2.51 24.12 22.02
C ALA A 83 3.69 24.11 21.03
N GLY A 84 4.64 25.05 21.18
CA GLY A 84 5.87 25.09 20.40
C GLY A 84 6.73 23.83 20.55
N VAL A 85 6.94 23.38 21.80
CA VAL A 85 7.67 22.14 22.09
C VAL A 85 6.97 20.93 21.44
N VAL A 86 5.65 20.82 21.55
CA VAL A 86 4.89 19.70 20.95
C VAL A 86 4.99 19.73 19.42
N ARG A 87 4.85 20.90 18.79
CA ARG A 87 5.00 21.04 17.32
C ARG A 87 6.37 20.58 16.84
N LEU A 88 7.44 20.99 17.50
CA LEU A 88 8.81 20.59 17.15
C LEU A 88 9.07 19.11 17.44
N ARG A 89 8.58 18.60 18.57
CA ARG A 89 8.82 17.21 19.00
C ARG A 89 8.26 16.21 18.00
N PHE A 90 7.07 16.49 17.47
CA PHE A 90 6.37 15.60 16.55
C PHE A 90 6.46 16.05 15.08
N GLY A 91 7.21 17.10 14.77
CA GLY A 91 7.37 17.59 13.39
C GLY A 91 6.04 18.07 12.77
N LEU A 92 5.13 18.64 13.58
CA LEU A 92 3.77 19.01 13.14
C LEU A 92 3.73 20.21 12.17
N THR A 93 4.88 20.71 11.73
CA THR A 93 4.99 21.89 10.85
C THR A 93 5.87 21.62 9.64
N ASP A 94 7.01 20.95 9.83
CA ASP A 94 8.00 20.65 8.78
C ASP A 94 8.15 19.14 8.51
N GLY A 95 7.39 18.28 9.20
CA GLY A 95 7.48 16.83 9.10
C GLY A 95 8.73 16.22 9.76
N GLN A 96 9.55 17.02 10.43
CA GLN A 96 10.80 16.57 11.04
C GLN A 96 10.68 16.55 12.58
N PRO A 97 10.54 15.36 13.19
CA PRO A 97 10.48 15.26 14.64
C PRO A 97 11.85 15.56 15.25
N ARG A 98 11.87 16.35 16.33
CA ARG A 98 13.08 16.70 17.10
C ARG A 98 13.09 16.05 18.47
N THR A 99 14.25 15.83 19.06
CA THR A 99 14.40 15.40 20.46
C THR A 99 14.29 16.58 21.43
N LEU A 100 14.09 16.32 22.73
CA LEU A 100 14.04 17.40 23.73
C LEU A 100 15.36 18.18 23.79
N ASP A 101 16.49 17.50 23.59
CA ASP A 101 17.82 18.12 23.55
C ASP A 101 17.99 19.05 22.34
N GLU A 102 17.33 18.75 21.21
CA GLU A 102 17.34 19.60 20.00
C GLU A 102 16.32 20.76 20.04
N ILE A 103 15.34 20.68 20.94
CA ILE A 103 14.32 21.71 21.16
C ILE A 103 14.77 22.71 22.25
N GLY A 104 15.62 22.25 23.17
CA GLY A 104 16.09 22.94 24.37
C GLY A 104 16.99 24.14 24.11
#